data_AF-A0A820KMB3-F1
#
_entry.id   AF-A0A820KMB3-F1
#
_cell.length_a   1.000
_cell.length_b   1.000
_cell.length_c   1.000
_cell.angle_alpha   90.00
_cell.angle_beta   90.00
_cell.angle_gamma   90.00
#
_symmetry.space_group_name_H-M   'P 1'
#
loop_
_entity.id
_entity.type
_entity.pdbx_description
1 polymer ?
#
loop_
_entity_poly.entity_id
_entity_poly.type
_entity_poly.pdbx_seq_one_letter_code
_entity_poly.pdbx_strand_id
1 'polypeptide(L)'
;KYNLKLDDLIGIQFLQGTCLECEFCLNGRETLCNSKVTTGQTKNGAFAEYALINADFVIKLPDGLDPLNAAPLYCGGVSMYKALKVSQARSSDWISIVGVGGLGSLGIRYAKIMGFRVIGIVAEKDQAAVDLAREMGADE
;
A
#
# COMPACT_ATOMS: atom_id res chain seq x y z
N LYS A 1 -12.25 7.75 14.95
CA LYS A 1 -12.31 7.77 13.46
C LYS A 1 -12.71 6.43 12.85
N TYR A 2 -12.59 5.33 13.61
CA TYR A 2 -13.41 4.13 13.48
C TYR A 2 -13.88 3.81 14.90
N ASN A 3 -15.18 3.56 15.12
CA ASN A 3 -15.68 3.13 16.43
C ASN A 3 -15.29 1.67 16.63
N LEU A 4 -13.99 1.43 16.86
CA LEU A 4 -13.41 0.09 16.94
C LEU A 4 -14.05 -0.66 18.11
N LYS A 5 -14.44 -1.90 17.85
CA LYS A 5 -14.98 -2.80 18.84
C LYS A 5 -14.12 -4.04 18.94
N LEU A 6 -14.32 -4.80 20.02
CA LEU A 6 -13.78 -6.14 20.10
C LEU A 6 -14.21 -6.93 18.85
N ASP A 7 -13.31 -7.79 18.36
CA ASP A 7 -13.50 -8.65 17.19
C ASP A 7 -13.55 -7.93 15.82
N ASP A 8 -13.32 -6.62 15.77
CA ASP A 8 -13.12 -5.93 14.50
C ASP A 8 -11.82 -6.38 13.82
N LEU A 9 -11.92 -6.80 12.56
CA LEU A 9 -10.74 -7.05 11.73
C LEU A 9 -10.12 -5.72 11.30
N ILE A 10 -8.82 -5.57 11.58
CA ILE A 10 -8.06 -4.35 11.27
C ILE A 10 -6.77 -4.72 10.53
N GLY A 11 -6.26 -3.75 9.78
CA GLY A 11 -4.91 -3.77 9.23
C GLY A 11 -3.97 -2.91 10.03
N ILE A 12 -2.80 -3.47 10.30
CA ILE A 12 -1.67 -2.75 10.87
C ILE A 12 -0.81 -2.22 9.73
N GLN A 13 -0.69 -0.89 9.64
CA GLN A 13 0.12 -0.22 8.63
C GLN A 13 1.54 0.04 9.11
N PHE A 14 2.39 0.49 8.21
CA PHE A 14 3.75 0.94 8.55
C PHE A 14 3.76 2.13 9.52
N LEU A 15 2.86 3.10 9.34
CA LEU A 15 2.76 4.29 10.19
C LEU A 15 1.84 4.03 11.38
N GLN A 16 2.37 4.06 12.60
CA GLN A 16 1.66 3.79 13.86
C GLN A 16 1.48 5.04 14.73
N GLY A 17 2.15 6.13 14.41
CA GLY A 17 2.07 7.34 15.20
C GLY A 17 2.81 8.50 14.57
N THR A 18 2.39 9.71 14.90
CA THR A 18 3.03 10.98 14.51
C THR A 18 2.82 12.01 15.62
N CYS A 19 3.47 13.18 15.54
CA CYS A 19 3.25 14.23 16.54
C CYS A 19 1.89 14.93 16.43
N LEU A 20 1.18 14.81 15.31
CA LEU A 20 -0.15 15.41 15.06
C LEU A 20 -0.20 16.95 15.07
N GLU A 21 0.92 17.62 15.27
CA GLU A 21 0.99 19.09 15.41
C GLU A 21 1.94 19.77 14.41
N CYS A 22 2.84 19.03 13.75
CA CYS A 22 3.78 19.63 12.81
C CYS A 22 3.12 19.96 11.46
N GLU A 23 3.79 20.76 10.63
CA GLU A 23 3.29 21.16 9.32
C GLU A 23 2.91 19.98 8.42
N PHE A 24 3.60 18.84 8.51
CA PHE A 24 3.27 17.67 7.73
C PHE A 24 1.97 17.01 8.21
N CYS A 25 1.80 16.86 9.52
CA CYS A 25 0.60 16.29 10.10
C CYS A 25 -0.63 17.17 9.82
N LEU A 26 -0.49 18.49 10.03
CA LEU A 26 -1.60 19.43 9.83
C LEU A 26 -2.01 19.59 8.36
N ASN A 27 -1.13 19.26 7.42
CA ASN A 27 -1.42 19.30 5.98
C ASN A 27 -1.73 17.92 5.37
N GLY A 28 -2.06 16.89 6.17
CA GLY A 28 -2.42 15.56 5.66
C GLY A 28 -1.27 14.83 4.97
N ARG A 29 -0.03 15.16 5.35
CA ARG A 29 1.22 14.54 4.88
C ARG A 29 1.94 13.88 6.06
N GLU A 30 1.19 13.31 7.01
CA GLU A 30 1.74 12.76 8.26
C GLU A 30 2.82 11.67 8.04
N THR A 31 2.85 11.02 6.87
CA THR A 31 3.93 10.10 6.48
C THR A 31 5.34 10.75 6.47
N LEU A 32 5.41 12.07 6.32
CA LEU A 32 6.64 12.85 6.35
C LEU A 32 7.01 13.38 7.75
N CYS A 33 6.22 13.06 8.78
CA CYS A 33 6.51 13.49 10.15
C CYS A 33 7.90 12.99 10.62
N ASN A 34 8.68 13.89 11.24
CA ASN A 34 10.00 13.56 11.80
C ASN A 34 9.88 12.72 13.07
N SER A 35 8.85 12.94 13.88
CA SER A 35 8.55 12.18 15.09
C SER A 35 7.64 10.97 14.83
N LYS A 36 7.69 10.40 13.61
CA LYS A 36 6.83 9.26 13.26
C LYS A 36 7.25 7.99 14.01
N VAL A 37 6.26 7.23 14.45
CA VAL A 37 6.41 5.89 15.01
C VAL A 37 6.01 4.90 13.93
N THR A 38 6.89 3.94 13.68
CA THR A 38 6.76 2.94 12.63
C THR A 38 6.70 1.53 13.21
N THR A 39 5.74 0.75 12.73
CA THR A 39 5.55 -0.64 13.12
C THR A 39 6.63 -1.53 12.51
N GLY A 40 7.26 -2.37 13.33
CA GLY A 40 8.33 -3.27 12.90
C GLY A 40 9.69 -2.59 12.68
N GLN A 41 9.81 -1.29 12.93
CA GLN A 41 11.07 -0.56 12.82
C GLN A 41 11.40 0.20 14.12
N THR A 42 10.62 1.23 14.48
CA THR A 42 10.86 1.96 15.75
C THR A 42 10.12 1.35 16.95
N LYS A 43 9.10 0.53 16.69
CA LYS A 43 8.39 -0.30 17.67
C LYS A 43 8.23 -1.71 17.12
N ASN A 44 7.96 -2.67 17.99
CA ASN A 44 7.71 -4.06 17.61
C ASN A 44 6.61 -4.17 16.55
N GLY A 45 6.80 -5.10 15.62
CA GLY A 45 5.88 -5.38 14.53
C GLY A 45 4.86 -6.46 14.85
N ALA A 46 4.22 -6.97 13.79
CA ALA A 46 3.19 -8.00 13.87
C ALA A 46 3.67 -9.40 13.42
N PHE A 47 4.98 -9.64 13.33
CA PHE A 47 5.53 -10.99 13.22
C PHE A 47 5.54 -11.68 14.59
N ALA A 48 4.35 -11.80 15.17
CA ALA A 48 4.07 -12.36 16.48
C ALA A 48 2.58 -12.73 16.55
N GLU A 49 2.18 -13.54 17.53
CA GLU A 49 0.76 -13.88 17.77
C GLU A 49 -0.06 -12.66 18.23
N TYR A 50 0.58 -11.68 18.86
CA TYR A 50 -0.04 -10.46 19.37
C TYR A 50 0.85 -9.24 19.11
N ALA A 51 0.24 -8.08 18.87
CA ALA A 51 0.93 -6.82 18.67
C ALA A 51 0.22 -5.66 19.38
N LEU A 52 0.99 -4.75 19.98
CA LEU A 52 0.48 -3.51 20.56
C LEU A 52 0.52 -2.40 19.52
N ILE A 53 -0.66 -1.89 19.13
CA ILE A 53 -0.82 -0.88 18.10
C ILE A 53 -1.63 0.32 18.59
N ASN A 54 -1.35 1.50 18.04
CA ASN A 54 -2.18 2.67 18.29
C ASN A 54 -3.48 2.55 17.50
N ALA A 55 -4.62 2.53 18.20
CA ALA A 55 -5.95 2.43 17.61
C ALA A 55 -6.30 3.56 16.63
N ASP A 56 -5.68 4.73 16.76
CA ASP A 56 -5.90 5.84 15.82
C ASP A 56 -5.21 5.65 14.45
N PHE A 57 -4.26 4.71 14.37
CA PHE A 57 -3.45 4.44 13.18
C PHE A 57 -3.73 3.07 12.54
N VAL A 58 -4.74 2.35 13.02
CA VAL A 58 -5.23 1.14 12.34
C VAL A 58 -6.35 1.48 11.36
N ILE A 59 -6.45 0.71 10.29
CA ILE A 59 -7.53 0.83 9.32
C ILE A 59 -8.40 -0.42 9.42
N LYS A 60 -9.72 -0.23 9.55
CA LYS A 60 -10.67 -1.34 9.56
C LYS A 60 -10.67 -2.05 8.21
N LEU A 61 -10.63 -3.38 8.26
CA LEU A 61 -10.78 -4.21 7.07
C LEU A 61 -12.24 -4.13 6.59
N PRO A 62 -12.51 -3.83 5.31
CA PRO A 62 -13.87 -3.87 4.78
C PRO A 62 -14.52 -5.25 4.91
N ASP A 63 -15.82 -5.28 5.19
CA ASP A 63 -16.57 -6.52 5.34
C ASP A 63 -16.50 -7.37 4.06
N GLY A 64 -16.31 -8.68 4.23
CA GLY A 64 -16.25 -9.64 3.13
C GLY A 64 -14.90 -9.74 2.42
N LEU A 65 -13.91 -8.92 2.77
CA LEU A 65 -12.55 -9.05 2.24
C LEU A 65 -11.75 -10.05 3.09
N ASP A 66 -11.16 -11.05 2.44
CA ASP A 66 -10.30 -12.02 3.11
C ASP A 66 -9.05 -11.35 3.72
N PRO A 67 -8.78 -11.52 5.03
CA PRO A 67 -7.65 -10.89 5.70
C PRO A 67 -6.29 -11.23 5.08
N LEU A 68 -6.11 -12.47 4.61
CA LEU A 68 -4.83 -12.90 4.03
C LEU A 68 -4.55 -12.15 2.72
N ASN A 69 -5.55 -12.02 1.86
CA ASN A 69 -5.46 -11.23 0.63
C ASN A 69 -5.37 -9.71 0.89
N ALA A 70 -5.93 -9.23 1.99
CA ALA A 70 -5.88 -7.81 2.36
C ALA A 70 -4.56 -7.36 2.99
N ALA A 71 -3.85 -8.26 3.68
CA ALA A 71 -2.57 -7.97 4.34
C ALA A 71 -1.59 -7.16 3.49
N PRO A 72 -1.28 -7.52 2.22
CA PRO A 72 -0.35 -6.75 1.40
C PRO A 72 -0.85 -5.35 1.01
N LEU A 73 -2.16 -5.08 1.12
CA LEU A 73 -2.73 -3.77 0.81
C LEU A 73 -2.32 -2.69 1.84
N TYR A 74 -2.08 -3.08 3.09
CA TYR A 74 -1.71 -2.17 4.19
C TYR A 74 -0.26 -1.66 4.13
N CYS A 75 0.55 -2.16 3.19
CA CYS A 75 1.90 -1.64 2.93
C CYS A 75 2.15 -1.46 1.43
N GLY A 76 2.28 -2.54 0.67
CA GLY A 76 2.57 -2.48 -0.76
C GLY A 76 1.43 -1.83 -1.54
N GLY A 77 0.18 -2.19 -1.23
CA GLY A 77 -0.98 -1.67 -1.94
C GLY A 77 -1.17 -0.16 -1.76
N VAL A 78 -1.17 0.32 -0.52
CA VAL A 78 -1.28 1.76 -0.24
C VAL A 78 -0.11 2.55 -0.83
N SER A 79 1.10 1.99 -0.83
CA SER A 79 2.28 2.62 -1.43
C SER A 79 2.11 2.80 -2.92
N MET A 80 1.69 1.75 -3.65
CA MET A 80 1.46 1.84 -5.09
C MET A 80 0.29 2.74 -5.43
N TYR A 81 -0.83 2.65 -4.71
CA TYR A 81 -1.97 3.55 -4.90
C TYR A 81 -1.56 5.01 -4.74
N LYS A 82 -0.78 5.34 -3.69
CA LYS A 82 -0.29 6.70 -3.48
C LYS A 82 0.69 7.12 -4.59
N ALA A 83 1.61 6.24 -5.00
CA ALA A 83 2.57 6.51 -6.08
C ALA A 83 1.85 6.88 -7.39
N LEU A 84 0.82 6.11 -7.76
CA LEU A 84 -0.01 6.38 -8.93
C LEU A 84 -0.75 7.72 -8.81
N LYS A 85 -1.24 8.08 -7.62
CA LYS A 85 -1.91 9.37 -7.42
C LYS A 85 -0.96 10.57 -7.52
N VAL A 86 0.30 10.42 -7.13
CA VAL A 86 1.29 11.52 -7.15
C VAL A 86 2.07 11.58 -8.46
N SER A 87 1.94 10.58 -9.35
CA SER A 87 2.54 10.62 -10.69
C SER A 87 1.95 11.72 -11.58
N GLN A 88 0.77 12.23 -11.22
CA GLN A 88 -0.03 13.21 -11.98
C GLN A 88 -0.53 12.70 -13.34
N ALA A 89 -0.32 11.41 -13.64
CA ALA A 89 -0.89 10.76 -14.81
C ALA A 89 -2.42 10.77 -14.75
N ARG A 90 -3.04 10.86 -15.92
CA ARG A 90 -4.49 10.86 -16.10
C ARG A 90 -4.93 9.59 -16.82
N SER A 91 -6.23 9.27 -16.74
CA SER A 91 -6.79 8.12 -17.46
C SER A 91 -6.37 8.17 -18.93
N SER A 92 -6.10 7.00 -19.51
CA SER A 92 -5.54 6.76 -20.84
C SER A 92 -4.06 7.12 -21.03
N ASP A 93 -3.40 7.79 -20.08
CA ASP A 93 -1.94 7.97 -20.13
C ASP A 93 -1.22 6.62 -19.98
N TRP A 94 -0.01 6.56 -20.53
CA TRP A 94 0.90 5.45 -20.31
C TRP A 94 1.64 5.59 -18.99
N ILE A 95 1.77 4.48 -18.26
CA ILE A 95 2.59 4.39 -17.07
C ILE A 95 3.49 3.16 -17.13
N SER A 96 4.75 3.34 -16.76
CA SER A 96 5.71 2.24 -16.66
C SER A 96 5.84 1.81 -15.20
N ILE A 97 5.63 0.52 -14.94
CA ILE A 97 5.87 -0.11 -13.65
C ILE A 97 7.21 -0.85 -13.73
N VAL A 98 8.22 -0.31 -13.07
CA VAL A 98 9.57 -0.89 -13.05
C VAL A 98 9.69 -1.88 -11.90
N GLY A 99 9.87 -3.16 -12.23
CA GLY A 99 9.93 -4.28 -11.31
C GLY A 99 8.53 -4.85 -10.99
N VAL A 100 8.26 -6.07 -11.48
CA VAL A 100 6.97 -6.74 -11.31
C VAL A 100 7.09 -7.89 -10.31
N GLY A 101 7.03 -7.53 -9.03
CA GLY A 101 6.98 -8.45 -7.89
C GLY A 101 5.79 -8.15 -6.98
N GLY A 102 5.99 -8.20 -5.66
CA GLY A 102 4.91 -7.94 -4.68
C GLY A 102 4.26 -6.56 -4.81
N LEU A 103 5.05 -5.48 -4.96
CA LEU A 103 4.49 -4.13 -5.17
C LEU A 103 4.04 -3.93 -6.61
N GLY A 104 4.90 -4.27 -7.58
CA GLY A 104 4.63 -4.03 -9.00
C GLY A 104 3.34 -4.68 -9.49
N SER A 105 3.06 -5.93 -9.06
CA SER A 105 1.82 -6.63 -9.41
C SER A 105 0.56 -5.89 -8.92
N LEU A 106 0.57 -5.37 -7.69
CA LEU A 106 -0.51 -4.51 -7.18
C LEU A 106 -0.58 -3.17 -7.92
N GLY A 107 0.59 -2.61 -8.26
CA GLY A 107 0.69 -1.38 -9.05
C GLY A 107 0.05 -1.48 -10.42
N ILE A 108 0.29 -2.58 -11.14
CA ILE A 108 -0.34 -2.86 -12.43
C ILE A 108 -1.86 -2.92 -12.26
N ARG A 109 -2.37 -3.71 -11.30
CA ARG A 109 -3.82 -3.82 -11.05
C ARG A 109 -4.46 -2.47 -10.75
N TYR A 110 -3.87 -1.69 -9.83
CA TYR A 110 -4.38 -0.35 -9.54
C TYR A 110 -4.33 0.56 -10.75
N ALA A 111 -3.25 0.51 -11.53
CA ALA A 111 -3.10 1.34 -12.70
C ALA A 111 -4.18 1.03 -13.76
N LYS A 112 -4.50 -0.25 -13.97
CA LYS A 112 -5.60 -0.66 -14.85
C LYS A 112 -6.96 -0.21 -14.34
N ILE A 113 -7.23 -0.35 -13.03
CA ILE A 113 -8.48 0.14 -12.41
C ILE A 113 -8.60 1.66 -12.55
N MET A 114 -7.49 2.40 -12.46
CA MET A 114 -7.43 3.85 -12.66
C MET A 114 -7.51 4.27 -14.15
N GLY A 115 -7.58 3.31 -15.07
CA GLY A 115 -7.77 3.53 -16.50
C GLY A 115 -6.49 3.92 -17.24
N PHE A 116 -5.31 3.60 -16.73
CA PHE A 116 -4.04 3.80 -17.44
C PHE A 116 -3.77 2.67 -18.46
N ARG A 117 -2.87 2.97 -19.40
CA ARG A 117 -2.15 1.97 -20.19
C ARG A 117 -0.85 1.65 -19.46
N VAL A 118 -0.49 0.38 -19.33
CA VAL A 118 0.56 -0.06 -18.40
C VAL A 118 1.65 -0.81 -19.14
N ILE A 119 2.89 -0.37 -18.97
CA ILE A 119 4.10 -1.05 -19.43
C ILE A 119 4.76 -1.71 -18.22
N GLY A 120 4.93 -3.03 -18.23
CA GLY A 120 5.66 -3.79 -17.23
C GLY A 120 7.14 -3.91 -17.60
N ILE A 121 8.02 -3.28 -16.82
CA ILE A 121 9.47 -3.38 -17.03
C ILE A 121 10.05 -4.39 -16.05
N VAL A 122 10.59 -5.49 -16.55
CA VAL A 122 11.19 -6.57 -15.76
C VAL A 122 12.62 -6.85 -16.19
N ALA A 123 13.35 -7.64 -15.41
CA ALA A 123 14.69 -8.07 -15.80
C ALA A 123 14.61 -9.00 -17.02
N GLU A 124 15.57 -8.89 -17.95
CA GLU A 124 15.57 -9.57 -19.26
C GLU A 124 15.31 -11.08 -19.18
N LYS A 125 15.76 -11.74 -18.11
CA LYS A 125 15.68 -13.20 -17.94
C LYS A 125 14.64 -13.65 -16.91
N ASP A 126 13.76 -12.75 -16.48
CA ASP A 126 12.74 -13.05 -15.47
C ASP A 126 11.39 -13.34 -16.14
N GLN A 127 11.28 -14.54 -16.73
CA GLN A 127 10.05 -14.96 -17.42
C GLN A 127 8.84 -15.02 -16.46
N ALA A 128 9.06 -15.39 -15.20
CA ALA A 128 8.00 -15.42 -14.20
C ALA A 128 7.43 -14.02 -13.95
N ALA A 129 8.27 -12.98 -13.89
CA ALA A 129 7.82 -11.60 -13.77
C ALA A 129 7.11 -11.11 -15.04
N VAL A 130 7.53 -11.53 -16.24
CA VAL A 130 6.80 -11.24 -17.49
C VAL A 130 5.39 -11.83 -17.46
N ASP A 131 5.27 -13.10 -17.08
CA ASP A 131 4.00 -13.81 -17.05
C ASP A 131 3.07 -13.20 -16.00
N LEU A 132 3.62 -12.89 -14.81
CA LEU A 132 2.89 -12.16 -13.77
C LEU A 132 2.43 -10.78 -14.26
N ALA A 133 3.27 -10.01 -14.95
CA ALA A 133 2.89 -8.69 -15.46
C ALA A 133 1.66 -8.77 -16.37
N ARG A 134 1.68 -9.73 -17.30
CA ARG A 134 0.57 -9.98 -18.23
C ARG A 134 -0.68 -10.44 -17.49
N GLU A 135 -0.56 -11.37 -16.55
CA GLU A 135 -1.68 -11.86 -15.73
C GLU A 135 -2.33 -10.71 -14.94
N MET A 136 -1.52 -9.78 -14.42
CA MET A 136 -2.02 -8.62 -13.67
C MET A 136 -2.64 -7.53 -14.57
N GLY A 137 -2.48 -7.64 -15.89
CA GLY A 137 -3.11 -6.76 -16.88
C GLY A 137 -2.20 -5.69 -17.49
N ALA A 138 -0.88 -5.86 -17.49
CA ALA A 138 0.02 -5.01 -18.27
C ALA A 138 -0.30 -5.12 -19.77
N ASP A 139 -0.26 -3.99 -20.49
CA ASP A 139 -0.53 -3.91 -21.93
C ASP A 139 0.73 -4.22 -22.75
N GLU A 140 1.91 -3.86 -22.24
CA GLU A 140 3.23 -4.13 -22.82
C GLU A 140 4.21 -4.65 -21.77
#